data_AF-A0A3M5D994-F1
#
_entry.id   AF-A0A3M5D994-F1
#
_cell.length_a   1.000
_cell.length_b   1.000
_cell.length_c   1.000
_cell.angle_alpha   90.00
_cell.angle_beta   90.00
_cell.angle_gamma   90.00
#
_symmetry.space_group_name_H-M   'P 1'
#
loop_
_entity.id
_entity.type
_entity.pdbx_description
1 polymer ?
#
loop_
_entity_poly.entity_id
_entity_poly.type
_entity_poly.pdbx_seq_one_letter_code
_entity_poly.pdbx_strand_id
1 'polypeptide(L)'
;PVGLAAGLDKNGDAIDGFGQLGFGFIEIGTVTPRPQPGNPRPRLFRLPQANAIINRMGFNNHGVDHLLARVRAAKYRGVLGINIGKNFDTPVERAVDDYLICLDKVYA
;
A
#
# COMPACT_ATOMS: atom_id res chain seq x y z
N PRO A 1 -21.42 -0.07 5.17
CA PRO A 1 -20.05 -0.64 4.99
C PRO A 1 -19.15 0.42 4.35
N VAL A 2 -18.07 0.83 5.04
CA VAL A 2 -17.12 1.88 4.63
C VAL A 2 -15.71 1.37 4.92
N GLY A 3 -14.74 1.59 4.03
CA GLY A 3 -13.36 1.16 4.23
C GLY A 3 -12.34 2.21 3.85
N LEU A 4 -11.13 2.03 4.35
CA LEU A 4 -9.98 2.85 4.00
C LEU A 4 -9.32 2.31 2.73
N ALA A 5 -9.24 3.14 1.69
CA ALA A 5 -8.63 2.75 0.43
C ALA A 5 -7.09 2.66 0.52
N ALA A 6 -6.51 1.83 -0.34
CA ALA A 6 -5.06 1.76 -0.51
C ALA A 6 -4.44 3.11 -0.89
N GLY A 7 -3.16 3.24 -0.59
CA GLY A 7 -2.36 4.40 -0.91
C GLY A 7 -2.22 5.40 0.22
N LEU A 8 -3.09 5.34 1.25
CA LEU A 8 -2.93 6.14 2.46
C LEU A 8 -1.88 5.54 3.40
N ASP A 9 -2.03 4.26 3.77
CA ASP A 9 -1.04 3.51 4.53
C ASP A 9 -0.33 2.47 3.65
N LYS A 10 0.68 2.91 2.91
CA LYS A 10 1.38 2.08 1.92
C LYS A 10 2.22 0.96 2.53
N ASN A 11 2.65 1.12 3.79
CA ASN A 11 3.60 0.24 4.45
C ASN A 11 2.97 -0.53 5.62
N GLY A 12 1.69 -0.26 5.95
CA GLY A 12 1.05 -0.79 7.15
C GLY A 12 1.57 -0.15 8.44
N ASP A 13 2.12 1.08 8.36
CA ASP A 13 2.78 1.71 9.51
C ASP A 13 1.78 2.12 10.60
N ALA A 14 0.50 2.32 10.26
CA ALA A 14 -0.52 2.90 11.14
C ALA A 14 -1.86 2.12 11.16
N ILE A 15 -1.83 0.81 10.88
CA ILE A 15 -3.03 -0.07 10.83
C ILE A 15 -3.93 0.11 12.06
N ASP A 16 -3.37 0.00 13.28
CA ASP A 16 -4.14 0.09 14.52
C ASP A 16 -4.74 1.48 14.75
N GLY A 17 -4.06 2.54 14.30
CA GLY A 17 -4.56 3.91 14.40
C GLY A 17 -5.77 4.12 13.50
N PHE A 18 -5.68 3.69 12.24
CA PHE A 18 -6.80 3.74 11.30
C PHE A 18 -7.96 2.82 11.73
N GLY A 19 -7.66 1.68 12.34
CA GLY A 19 -8.66 0.74 12.87
C GLY A 19 -9.58 1.35 13.93
N GLN A 20 -9.12 2.38 14.64
CA GLN A 20 -9.90 3.08 15.66
C GLN A 20 -10.86 4.14 15.10
N LEU A 21 -10.72 4.51 13.81
CA LEU A 21 -11.55 5.55 13.18
C LEU A 21 -12.92 5.03 12.69
N GLY A 22 -13.24 3.76 12.96
CA GLY A 22 -14.56 3.18 12.63
C GLY A 22 -14.70 2.62 11.22
N PHE A 23 -13.60 2.43 10.48
CA PHE A 23 -13.64 1.74 9.18
C PHE A 23 -14.01 0.26 9.36
N GLY A 24 -14.91 -0.24 8.51
CA GLY A 24 -15.29 -1.65 8.47
C GLY A 24 -14.20 -2.56 7.89
N PHE A 25 -13.31 -2.00 7.06
CA PHE A 25 -12.09 -2.66 6.58
C PHE A 25 -11.00 -1.64 6.26
N ILE A 26 -9.74 -2.09 6.22
CA ILE A 26 -8.58 -1.27 5.86
C ILE A 26 -7.85 -1.95 4.71
N GLU A 27 -7.50 -1.20 3.67
CA GLU A 27 -6.59 -1.67 2.62
C GLU A 27 -5.25 -0.92 2.70
N ILE A 28 -4.17 -1.66 2.98
CA ILE A 28 -2.80 -1.14 2.99
C ILE A 28 -2.10 -1.40 1.65
N GLY A 29 -0.97 -0.72 1.40
CA GLY A 29 -0.26 -0.78 0.11
C GLY A 29 -0.60 0.40 -0.81
N THR A 30 -0.30 0.39 -2.11
CA THR A 30 0.39 -0.67 -2.86
C THR A 30 1.82 -0.92 -2.38
N VAL A 31 2.11 -2.18 -2.09
CA VAL A 31 3.46 -2.68 -1.77
C VAL A 31 4.04 -3.45 -2.95
N THR A 32 5.36 -3.45 -3.08
CA THR A 32 6.10 -4.17 -4.13
C THR A 32 7.07 -5.18 -3.52
N PRO A 33 7.62 -6.14 -4.29
CA PRO A 33 8.58 -7.11 -3.75
C PRO A 33 9.78 -6.44 -3.06
N ARG A 34 10.36 -5.44 -3.72
CA ARG A 34 11.50 -4.64 -3.23
C ARG A 34 11.04 -3.23 -2.85
N PRO A 35 11.70 -2.54 -1.90
CA PRO A 35 11.45 -1.13 -1.64
C PRO A 35 11.74 -0.27 -2.88
N GLN A 36 11.01 0.83 -3.04
CA GLN A 36 11.29 1.81 -4.09
C GLN A 36 10.87 3.24 -3.68
N PRO A 37 11.59 4.28 -4.15
CA PRO A 37 11.36 5.65 -3.71
C PRO A 37 10.10 6.29 -4.32
N GLY A 38 9.57 5.72 -5.41
CA GLY A 38 8.54 6.30 -6.27
C GLY A 38 9.03 7.47 -7.11
N ASN A 39 8.09 8.22 -7.71
CA ASN A 39 8.43 9.32 -8.63
C ASN A 39 9.07 10.52 -7.88
N PRO A 40 9.91 11.35 -8.55
CA PRO A 40 10.43 12.58 -7.96
C PRO A 40 9.32 13.52 -7.45
N ARG A 41 9.63 14.32 -6.42
CA ARG A 41 8.72 15.34 -5.88
C ARG A 41 8.80 16.62 -6.74
N PRO A 42 7.71 17.42 -6.86
CA PRO A 42 6.38 17.26 -6.24
C PRO A 42 5.50 16.24 -6.96
N ARG A 43 4.72 15.47 -6.17
CA ARG A 43 3.94 14.30 -6.66
C ARG A 43 2.54 14.13 -6.05
N LEU A 44 2.10 15.07 -5.24
CA LEU A 44 0.78 15.14 -4.61
C LEU A 44 0.31 16.59 -4.61
N PHE A 45 -0.89 16.83 -5.12
CA PHE A 45 -1.44 18.16 -5.36
C PHE A 45 -2.88 18.20 -4.84
N ARG A 46 -3.23 19.24 -4.07
CA ARG A 46 -4.58 19.45 -3.56
C ARG A 46 -5.29 20.49 -4.42
N LEU A 47 -6.56 20.25 -4.73
CA LEU A 47 -7.47 21.16 -5.41
C LEU A 47 -8.68 21.41 -4.50
N PRO A 48 -8.56 22.27 -3.46
CA PRO A 48 -9.60 22.44 -2.45
C PRO A 48 -10.95 22.88 -3.01
N GLN A 49 -10.95 23.75 -4.04
CA GLN A 49 -12.18 24.25 -4.67
C GLN A 49 -12.99 23.14 -5.34
N ALA A 50 -12.34 22.04 -5.72
CA ALA A 50 -12.97 20.88 -6.32
C ALA A 50 -13.10 19.69 -5.35
N ASN A 51 -12.73 19.87 -4.07
CA ASN A 51 -12.61 18.77 -3.09
C ASN A 51 -11.79 17.58 -3.64
N ALA A 52 -10.71 17.86 -4.37
CA ALA A 52 -9.99 16.84 -5.15
C ALA A 52 -8.48 16.81 -4.86
N ILE A 53 -7.86 15.70 -5.26
CA ILE A 53 -6.42 15.47 -5.19
C ILE A 53 -5.94 14.90 -6.54
N ILE A 54 -4.79 15.38 -7.02
CA ILE A 54 -4.05 14.76 -8.13
C ILE A 54 -2.75 14.18 -7.56
N ASN A 55 -2.39 12.95 -7.96
CA ASN A 55 -1.14 12.34 -7.52
C ASN A 55 -0.44 11.59 -8.66
N ARG A 56 0.87 11.48 -8.53
CA ARG A 56 1.74 10.66 -9.38
C ARG A 56 2.82 10.04 -8.51
N MET A 57 2.41 9.37 -7.44
CA MET A 57 3.34 8.91 -6.40
C MET A 57 4.30 7.79 -6.88
N GLY A 58 3.83 6.89 -7.75
CA GLY A 58 4.67 5.83 -8.34
C GLY A 58 5.05 4.71 -7.36
N PHE A 59 4.10 4.23 -6.56
CA PHE A 59 4.29 3.13 -5.60
C PHE A 59 5.51 3.29 -4.68
N ASN A 60 5.69 4.47 -4.06
CA ASN A 60 6.72 4.64 -3.02
C ASN A 60 6.40 3.78 -1.78
N ASN A 61 7.23 2.78 -1.47
CA ASN A 61 7.00 1.85 -0.35
C ASN A 61 8.31 1.20 0.13
N HIS A 62 8.28 0.56 1.30
CA HIS A 62 9.42 -0.08 1.95
C HIS A 62 9.58 -1.58 1.62
N GLY A 63 8.80 -2.11 0.67
CA GLY A 63 8.83 -3.51 0.27
C GLY A 63 7.91 -4.39 1.13
N VAL A 64 7.56 -5.55 0.59
CA VAL A 64 6.59 -6.47 1.20
C VAL A 64 7.07 -7.04 2.55
N ASP A 65 8.37 -7.25 2.72
CA ASP A 65 8.92 -7.77 3.98
C ASP A 65 8.73 -6.80 5.14
N HIS A 66 8.91 -5.49 4.90
CA HIS A 66 8.61 -4.44 5.88
C HIS A 66 7.12 -4.44 6.24
N LEU A 67 6.27 -4.44 5.21
CA LEU A 67 4.82 -4.43 5.41
C LEU A 67 4.35 -5.62 6.25
N LEU A 68 4.83 -6.83 5.95
CA LEU A 68 4.47 -8.04 6.70
C LEU A 68 4.94 -7.99 8.16
N ALA A 69 6.10 -7.39 8.43
CA ALA A 69 6.54 -7.16 9.80
C ALA A 69 5.59 -6.23 10.56
N ARG A 70 5.05 -5.20 9.90
CA ARG A 70 4.05 -4.30 10.48
C ARG A 70 2.70 -5.00 10.70
N VAL A 71 2.25 -5.79 9.74
CA VAL A 71 1.00 -6.56 9.84
C VAL A 71 1.06 -7.54 11.01
N ARG A 72 2.16 -8.28 11.18
CA ARG A 72 2.34 -9.20 12.31
C ARG A 72 2.32 -8.49 13.67
N ALA A 73 2.73 -7.23 13.73
CA ALA A 73 2.75 -6.44 14.95
C ALA A 73 1.40 -5.74 15.25
N ALA A 74 0.52 -5.62 14.26
CA ALA A 74 -0.77 -4.94 14.40
C ALA A 74 -1.74 -5.77 15.26
N LYS A 75 -2.59 -5.08 16.02
CA LYS A 75 -3.63 -5.68 16.87
C LYS A 75 -5.01 -5.66 16.22
N TYR A 76 -5.17 -4.96 15.09
CA TYR A 76 -6.41 -4.87 14.34
C TYR A 76 -7.01 -6.24 14.02
N ARG A 77 -8.30 -6.40 14.31
CA ARG A 77 -9.06 -7.65 14.12
C ARG A 77 -10.11 -7.57 13.01
N GLY A 78 -10.20 -6.43 12.33
CA GLY A 78 -11.11 -6.27 11.19
C GLY A 78 -10.53 -6.86 9.91
N VAL A 79 -11.24 -6.66 8.80
CA VAL A 79 -10.77 -7.11 7.48
C VAL A 79 -9.62 -6.22 7.03
N LEU A 80 -8.45 -6.83 6.81
CA LEU A 80 -7.27 -6.16 6.29
C LEU A 80 -7.00 -6.63 4.86
N GLY A 81 -7.11 -5.72 3.90
CA GLY A 81 -6.68 -5.92 2.52
C GLY A 81 -5.22 -5.52 2.33
N ILE A 82 -4.49 -6.27 1.51
CA ILE A 82 -3.09 -5.97 1.15
C ILE A 82 -3.02 -5.77 -0.37
N ASN A 83 -2.81 -4.53 -0.78
CA ASN A 83 -2.68 -4.14 -2.17
C ASN A 83 -1.23 -4.37 -2.65
N ILE A 84 -1.05 -5.22 -3.66
CA ILE A 84 0.26 -5.60 -4.20
C ILE A 84 0.46 -5.07 -5.62
N GLY A 85 1.71 -4.79 -5.99
CA GLY A 85 2.06 -4.29 -7.30
C GLY A 85 3.46 -4.66 -7.75
N LYS A 86 3.75 -4.36 -9.03
CA LYS A 86 5.04 -4.55 -9.68
C LYS A 86 6.04 -3.47 -9.27
N ASN A 87 7.30 -3.83 -9.06
CA ASN A 87 8.39 -2.87 -8.95
C ASN A 87 8.56 -2.04 -10.24
N PHE A 88 8.97 -0.78 -10.15
CA PHE A 88 8.99 0.12 -11.32
C PHE A 88 9.97 -0.36 -12.42
N ASP A 89 11.08 -0.98 -12.02
CA ASP A 89 12.19 -1.42 -12.87
C ASP A 89 12.01 -2.84 -13.43
N THR A 90 11.04 -3.60 -12.93
CA THR A 90 10.67 -4.90 -13.50
C THR A 90 10.04 -4.69 -14.89
N PRO A 91 10.55 -5.29 -15.97
CA PRO A 91 9.92 -5.24 -17.29
C PRO A 91 8.48 -5.73 -17.23
N VAL A 92 7.59 -5.18 -18.07
CA VAL A 92 6.16 -5.52 -18.05
C VAL A 92 5.94 -7.00 -18.36
N GLU A 93 6.79 -7.57 -19.21
CA GLU A 93 6.80 -8.98 -19.61
C GLU A 93 7.08 -9.91 -18.41
N ARG A 94 7.73 -9.39 -17.36
CA ARG A 94 8.02 -10.10 -16.11
C ARG A 94 7.20 -9.59 -14.93
N ALA A 95 6.14 -8.82 -15.18
CA ALA A 95 5.27 -8.30 -14.13
C ALA A 95 4.69 -9.41 -13.23
N VAL A 96 4.35 -10.55 -13.85
CA VAL A 96 3.78 -11.71 -13.17
C VAL A 96 4.67 -12.18 -12.02
N ASP A 97 5.98 -12.18 -12.19
CA ASP A 97 6.93 -12.61 -11.16
C ASP A 97 6.81 -11.77 -9.89
N ASP A 98 6.70 -10.45 -10.02
CA ASP A 98 6.55 -9.56 -8.86
C ASP A 98 5.22 -9.77 -8.15
N TYR A 99 4.14 -10.01 -8.89
CA TYR A 99 2.84 -10.32 -8.30
C TYR A 99 2.85 -11.65 -7.56
N LEU A 100 3.46 -12.70 -8.15
CA LEU A 100 3.60 -14.01 -7.51
C LEU A 100 4.45 -13.92 -6.24
N ILE A 101 5.60 -13.23 -6.28
CA ILE A 101 6.45 -13.03 -5.09
C ILE A 101 5.68 -12.36 -3.95
N CYS A 102 4.94 -11.29 -4.24
CA CYS A 102 4.14 -10.61 -3.23
C CYS A 102 3.00 -11.49 -2.72
N LEU A 103 2.29 -12.19 -3.61
CA LEU A 103 1.19 -13.06 -3.25
C LEU A 103 1.65 -14.20 -2.34
N ASP A 104 2.72 -14.91 -2.73
CA ASP A 104 3.28 -16.01 -1.96
C ASP A 104 3.71 -15.56 -0.56
N LYS A 105 4.37 -14.40 -0.45
CA LYS A 105 4.80 -13.85 0.84
C LYS A 105 3.64 -13.41 1.73
N VAL A 106 2.55 -12.92 1.15
CA VAL A 106 1.36 -12.45 1.90
C VAL A 106 0.52 -13.64 2.41
N TYR A 107 0.52 -14.76 1.70
CA TYR A 107 -0.24 -15.96 2.06
C TYR A 107 0.54 -16.98 2.92
N ALA A 108 1.86 -16.83 3.07
CA ALA A 108 2.70 -17.67 3.92
C ALA A 108 2.53 -17.36 5.41
#